data_AF-A0A832U7M4-F1
#
_entry.id   AF-A0A832U7M4-F1
#
_cell.length_a   1.000
_cell.length_b   1.000
_cell.length_c   1.000
_cell.angle_alpha   90.00
_cell.angle_beta   90.00
_cell.angle_gamma   90.00
#
_symmetry.space_group_name_H-M   'P 1'
#
loop_
_entity.id
_entity.type
_entity.pdbx_description
1 polymer ?
#
loop_
_entity_poly.entity_id
_entity_poly.type
_entity_poly.pdbx_seq_one_letter_code
_entity_poly.pdbx_strand_id
1 'polypeptide(L)'
;MSDVHEIIVYSLEVCPNCEILKQYLQDNAIPYMERSLEDPEALTDLRMNGVFVMEAPVLQVGERYFTSQEIFEKGAVSASIAEVCRR
;
A
#
# COMPACT_ATOMS: atom_id res chain seq x y z
N MET A 1 4.06 -12.76 -20.66
CA MET A 1 2.70 -12.70 -20.09
C MET A 1 2.68 -11.40 -19.33
N SER A 2 1.82 -10.46 -19.70
CA SER A 2 1.91 -9.07 -19.26
C SER A 2 1.96 -8.98 -17.74
N ASP A 3 3.04 -8.41 -17.21
CA ASP A 3 3.28 -8.18 -15.79
C ASP A 3 2.24 -7.19 -15.25
N VAL A 4 1.05 -7.69 -14.93
CA VAL A 4 0.10 -6.94 -14.11
C VAL A 4 0.59 -7.09 -12.68
N HIS A 5 1.42 -6.14 -12.23
CA HIS A 5 1.82 -6.10 -10.83
C HIS A 5 0.57 -5.91 -9.98
N GLU A 6 0.30 -6.89 -9.12
CA GLU A 6 -0.79 -6.81 -8.17
C GLU A 6 -0.47 -5.73 -7.13
N ILE A 7 -1.39 -4.78 -6.97
CA ILE A 7 -1.25 -3.68 -6.02
C ILE A 7 -2.18 -3.96 -4.85
N ILE A 8 -1.62 -4.04 -3.65
CA ILE A 8 -2.37 -4.31 -2.44
C ILE A 8 -2.14 -3.19 -1.44
N VAL A 9 -3.24 -2.60 -0.97
CA VAL A 9 -3.25 -1.61 0.11
C VAL A 9 -3.64 -2.32 1.39
N TYR A 10 -2.69 -2.38 2.32
CA TYR A 10 -2.92 -2.86 3.67
C TYR A 10 -3.35 -1.69 4.54
N SER A 11 -4.60 -1.70 4.98
CA SER A 11 -5.28 -0.63 5.71
C SER A 11 -5.73 -1.08 7.10
N LEU A 12 -6.18 -0.12 7.90
CA LEU A 12 -6.91 -0.37 9.16
C LEU A 12 -8.29 0.29 9.06
N GLU A 13 -9.26 -0.21 9.84
CA GLU A 13 -10.65 0.30 9.81
C GLU A 13 -10.74 1.80 10.08
N VAL A 14 -9.91 2.33 10.98
CA VAL A 14 -9.88 3.76 11.33
C VAL A 14 -8.47 4.33 11.12
N CYS A 15 -8.17 4.72 9.88
CA CYS A 15 -6.85 5.21 9.50
C CYS A 15 -6.95 6.35 8.46
N PRO A 16 -6.72 7.61 8.85
CA PRO A 16 -6.83 8.76 7.92
C PRO A 16 -5.78 8.69 6.80
N ASN A 17 -4.56 8.24 7.08
CA ASN A 17 -3.53 8.06 6.06
C ASN A 17 -3.93 7.00 5.02
N CYS A 18 -4.63 5.95 5.44
CA CYS A 18 -5.10 4.90 4.55
C CYS A 18 -6.11 5.46 3.54
N GLU A 19 -7.05 6.29 4.00
CA GLU A 19 -8.01 6.97 3.13
C GLU A 19 -7.34 7.93 2.15
N ILE A 20 -6.32 8.68 2.59
CA ILE A 20 -5.56 9.57 1.69
C ILE A 20 -4.86 8.77 0.59
N LEU A 21 -4.22 7.64 0.93
CA LEU A 21 -3.57 6.78 -0.07
C LEU A 21 -4.57 6.17 -1.04
N LYS A 22 -5.68 5.63 -0.54
CA LYS A 22 -6.75 5.05 -1.35
C LYS A 22 -7.31 6.07 -2.35
N GLN A 23 -7.59 7.29 -1.88
CA GLN A 23 -8.07 8.36 -2.74
C GLN A 23 -7.04 8.73 -3.80
N TYR A 24 -5.76 8.84 -3.42
CA TYR A 24 -4.68 9.13 -4.37
C TYR A 24 -4.57 8.07 -5.48
N LEU A 25 -4.70 6.79 -5.14
CA LEU A 25 -4.68 5.70 -6.13
C LEU A 25 -5.90 5.76 -7.06
N GLN A 26 -7.09 6.04 -6.51
CA GLN A 26 -8.33 6.20 -7.28
C GLN A 26 -8.25 7.39 -8.24
N ASP A 27 -7.77 8.55 -7.77
CA ASP A 27 -7.60 9.77 -8.58
C ASP A 27 -6.63 9.55 -9.74
N ASN A 28 -5.66 8.65 -9.56
CA ASN A 28 -4.68 8.25 -10.58
C ASN A 28 -5.14 7.07 -11.46
N ALA A 29 -6.38 6.59 -11.27
CA ALA A 29 -6.98 5.43 -11.94
C ALA A 29 -6.14 4.15 -11.81
N ILE A 30 -5.50 3.95 -10.65
CA ILE A 30 -4.68 2.78 -10.35
C ILE A 30 -5.57 1.72 -9.67
N PRO A 31 -5.77 0.54 -10.29
CA PRO A 31 -6.50 -0.55 -9.65
C PRO A 31 -5.67 -1.14 -8.50
N TYR A 32 -6.30 -1.34 -7.35
CA TYR A 32 -5.68 -1.98 -6.19
C TYR A 32 -6.69 -2.86 -5.46
N MET A 33 -6.18 -3.82 -4.69
CA MET A 33 -6.94 -4.58 -3.71
C MET A 33 -6.71 -4.02 -2.32
N GLU A 34 -7.73 -4.10 -1.46
CA GLU A 34 -7.61 -3.73 -0.06
C GLU A 34 -7.54 -4.98 0.81
N ARG A 35 -6.60 -4.99 1.76
CA ARG A 35 -6.51 -6.00 2.83
C ARG A 35 -6.43 -5.30 4.19
N SER A 36 -7.09 -5.86 5.19
CA SER A 36 -7.01 -5.33 6.55
C SER A 36 -5.74 -5.81 7.24
N LEU A 37 -5.02 -4.92 7.93
CA LEU A 37 -3.93 -5.25 8.86
C LEU A 37 -4.45 -5.88 10.16
N GLU A 38 -5.75 -5.92 10.37
CA GLU A 38 -6.38 -6.67 11.46
C GLU A 38 -6.55 -8.16 11.11
N ASP A 39 -6.42 -8.51 9.83
CA ASP A 39 -6.45 -9.89 9.37
C ASP A 39 -5.12 -10.60 9.76
N PRO A 40 -5.18 -11.66 10.58
CA PRO A 40 -4.00 -12.44 10.94
C PRO A 40 -3.27 -13.01 9.72
N GLU A 41 -3.98 -13.32 8.63
CA GLU A 41 -3.39 -13.83 7.39
C GLU A 41 -2.52 -12.73 6.74
N ALA A 42 -3.05 -11.52 6.58
CA ALA A 42 -2.31 -10.38 6.05
C ALA A 42 -1.05 -10.06 6.86
N LEU A 43 -1.15 -10.09 8.20
CA LEU A 43 0.01 -9.88 9.08
C LEU A 43 1.05 -11.00 8.95
N THR A 44 0.61 -12.23 8.73
CA THR A 44 1.49 -13.39 8.55
C THR A 44 2.26 -13.26 7.25
N ASP A 45 1.57 -12.94 6.15
CA ASP A 45 2.18 -12.72 4.83
C ASP A 45 3.23 -11.60 4.89
N LEU A 46 2.91 -10.46 5.51
CA LEU A 46 3.85 -9.35 5.64
C LEU A 46 5.10 -9.74 6.42
N ARG A 47 4.95 -10.42 7.55
CA ARG A 47 6.08 -10.87 8.37
C ARG A 47 6.94 -11.91 7.65
N MET A 48 6.31 -12.83 6.91
CA MET A 48 7.02 -13.83 6.10
C MET A 48 7.85 -13.18 4.99
N ASN A 49 7.39 -12.05 4.46
CA ASN A 49 8.11 -11.23 3.49
C ASN A 49 9.07 -10.21 4.13
N GLY A 50 9.32 -10.31 5.44
CA GLY A 50 10.25 -9.43 6.16
C GLY A 50 9.71 -8.01 6.43
N VAL A 51 8.42 -7.77 6.21
CA VAL A 51 7.76 -6.49 6.44
C VAL A 51 7.16 -6.46 7.84
N PHE A 52 7.78 -5.67 8.71
CA PHE A 52 7.30 -5.45 10.08
C PHE A 52 6.46 -4.18 10.12
N VAL A 53 5.15 -4.35 9.95
CA VAL A 53 4.21 -3.22 9.98
C VAL A 53 4.14 -2.65 11.38
N MET A 54 4.65 -1.43 11.55
CA MET A 54 4.49 -0.64 12.78
C MET A 54 3.35 0.37 12.67
N GLU A 55 3.05 0.81 11.45
CA GLU A 55 2.06 1.83 11.14
C GLU A 55 1.42 1.55 9.78
N ALA A 56 0.13 1.90 9.68
CA ALA A 56 -0.63 1.85 8.44
C ALA A 56 -0.57 3.21 7.71
N PRO A 57 -0.76 3.25 6.38
CA PRO A 57 -0.94 2.11 5.47
C PRO A 57 0.39 1.45 5.05
N VAL A 58 0.29 0.22 4.53
CA VAL A 58 1.38 -0.41 3.78
C VAL A 58 0.91 -0.67 2.35
N LEU A 59 1.73 -0.31 1.37
CA LEU A 59 1.45 -0.51 -0.04
C LEU A 59 2.37 -1.61 -0.57
N GLN A 60 1.78 -2.64 -1.16
CA GLN A 60 2.51 -3.64 -1.92
C GLN A 60 2.32 -3.40 -3.41
N VAL A 61 3.41 -3.45 -4.17
CA VAL A 61 3.42 -3.41 -5.63
C VAL A 61 4.29 -4.58 -6.10
N GLY A 62 3.65 -5.66 -6.54
CA GLY A 62 4.34 -6.91 -6.85
C GLY A 62 5.06 -7.48 -5.62
N GLU A 63 6.38 -7.61 -5.70
CA GLU A 63 7.22 -8.12 -4.59
C GLU A 63 7.74 -7.00 -3.67
N ARG A 64 7.44 -5.73 -3.97
CA ARG A 64 7.94 -4.57 -3.21
C ARG A 64 6.89 -4.08 -2.25
N TYR A 65 7.35 -3.70 -1.05
CA TYR A 65 6.52 -3.13 -0.01
C TYR A 65 7.01 -1.73 0.34
N PHE A 66 6.06 -0.82 0.53
CA PHE A 66 6.29 0.57 0.92
C PHE A 66 5.55 0.82 2.22
N THR A 67 6.29 1.30 3.21
CA THR A 67 5.74 1.69 4.51
C THR A 67 5.10 3.08 4.44
N SER A 68 4.29 3.42 5.45
CA SER A 68 3.69 4.75 5.57
C SER A 68 4.74 5.88 5.43
N GLN A 69 5.95 5.72 5.99
CA GLN A 69 7.03 6.71 5.86
C GLN A 69 7.54 6.90 4.43
N GLU A 70 7.52 5.84 3.62
CA GLU A 70 7.96 5.90 2.22
C GLU A 70 6.85 6.42 1.31
N ILE A 71 5.59 6.15 1.65
CA ILE A 71 4.42 6.60 0.91
C ILE A 71 4.19 8.09 1.13
N PHE A 72 4.31 8.55 2.38
CA PHE A 72 3.99 9.92 2.77
C PHE A 72 5.23 10.79 2.92
N GLU A 73 5.37 11.78 2.04
CA GLU A 73 6.39 12.81 2.15
C GLU A 73 5.73 14.15 2.51
N LYS A 74 6.16 14.77 3.62
CA LYS A 74 5.64 16.07 4.09
C LYS A 74 4.10 16.10 4.28
N GLY A 75 3.49 14.97 4.61
CA GLY A 75 2.05 14.85 4.85
C GLY A 75 1.18 14.63 3.61
N ALA A 76 1.78 14.39 2.45
CA ALA A 76 1.07 14.01 1.22
C ALA A 76 1.67 12.73 0.62
N VAL A 77 0.88 12.01 -0.18
CA VAL A 77 1.37 10.84 -0.91
C VAL A 77 2.40 11.28 -1.94
N SER A 78 3.57 10.64 -1.94
CA SER A 78 4.64 10.94 -2.88
C SER A 78 4.20 10.65 -4.32
N ALA A 79 4.48 11.57 -5.24
CA ALA A 79 4.16 11.40 -6.66
C ALA A 79 4.80 10.14 -7.27
N SER A 80 5.95 9.73 -6.72
CA SER A 80 6.68 8.52 -7.11
C SER A 80 5.84 7.24 -6.95
N ILE A 81 4.86 7.22 -6.04
CA ILE A 81 3.98 6.07 -5.83
C ILE A 81 3.16 5.76 -7.08
N ALA A 82 2.65 6.79 -7.77
CA ALA A 82 1.90 6.59 -9.01
C ALA A 82 2.79 6.05 -10.13
N GLU A 83 4.05 6.46 -10.18
CA GLU A 83 5.03 5.94 -11.15
C GLU A 83 5.37 4.49 -10.87
N VAL A 84 5.58 4.12 -9.60
CA VAL A 84 5.86 2.74 -9.19
C VAL A 84 4.69 1.82 -9.52
N CYS A 85 3.45 2.25 -9.26
CA CYS A 85 2.25 1.46 -9.53
C CYS A 85 1.97 1.23 -11.02
N ARG A 86 2.52 2.06 -11.91
CA ARG A 86 2.32 1.97 -13.37
C ARG A 86 3.41 1.16 -14.09
N ARG A 87 4.46 0.73 -13.37
CA ARG A 87 5.60 -0.01 -13.92
C ARG A 87 5.42 -1.51 -13.83
#